data_AF-A0A957Q849-F1
#
_entry.id   AF-A0A957Q849-F1
#
_cell.length_a   1.000
_cell.length_b   1.000
_cell.length_c   1.000
_cell.angle_alpha   90.00
_cell.angle_beta   90.00
_cell.angle_gamma   90.00
#
_symmetry.space_group_name_H-M   'P 1'
#
loop_
_entity.id
_entity.type
_entity.pdbx_description
1 polymer ?
#
loop_
_entity_poly.entity_id
_entity_poly.type
_entity_poly.pdbx_seq_one_letter_code
_entity_poly.pdbx_strand_id
1 'polypeptide(L)'
;HNTQIFAQEGAGNTAVDAAAEGSALSAISIQPVSAAFDEVSASGHIALVNQLVVAPEVSGKVQAISVEVGDEVIAGDLLLTLDTVELERALKRAELTVEAQRNALAQLTEAASAAELAVAQANLAEAEQNLADVQAGPSDAEIAAARSSVASAWAKYNELQAGPSQAELTQLSADRKKAEIALAEAQRAYDKVAWRNDVGMTSEAAALQDATIDNEKAQAAYEVSVAAANNSEVQSAISSAQSAQAQLDDLLNSPTAAAIAQAEAQVADAQAALADLQQGPTATELRSTEISLEQALVDLEEAHANLAAAKIYAPAAGTVLAIDTGLGARVSAGSAIVTLADTAELELTIDVAELDVPQVAIGQPVQIEIDALTGKTLQGEVTAIAPSSDSTSGVIYYPVTIRLTDDELANVRPGMTAVATIRNTQVALSDGWLVPTTAIAQVDGQSVVTVVDGENTRQVRVATGAVQGEWTVVQSQELAAGDQVQGTLASFTNENTGRFGPPGGGPPGGGPPGQ
;
A
#
# COMPACT_ATOMS: atom_id res chain seq x y z
N HIS A 1 -10.10 -62.69 -63.26
CA HIS A 1 -10.23 -63.65 -64.39
C HIS A 1 -10.93 -64.87 -63.82
N ASN A 2 -12.11 -65.18 -64.37
CA ASN A 2 -12.86 -66.43 -64.29
C ASN A 2 -13.15 -67.09 -62.92
N THR A 3 -14.24 -67.80 -62.65
CA THR A 3 -15.57 -68.11 -63.25
C THR A 3 -15.94 -69.48 -62.67
N GLN A 4 -17.20 -69.62 -62.25
CA GLN A 4 -17.98 -70.87 -62.13
C GLN A 4 -17.61 -71.90 -61.03
N ILE A 5 -18.53 -72.25 -60.13
CA ILE A 5 -19.80 -73.03 -60.27
C ILE A 5 -19.53 -74.53 -60.49
N PHE A 6 -20.25 -75.33 -59.68
CA PHE A 6 -20.77 -76.72 -59.83
C PHE A 6 -20.50 -77.47 -58.50
N ALA A 7 -21.47 -77.71 -57.60
CA ALA A 7 -22.73 -78.46 -57.74
C ALA A 7 -22.54 -79.89 -58.26
N GLN A 8 -22.65 -80.88 -57.38
CA GLN A 8 -23.28 -82.21 -57.57
C GLN A 8 -23.26 -82.95 -56.22
N GLU A 9 -24.43 -83.23 -55.65
CA GLU A 9 -25.24 -84.47 -55.84
C GLU A 9 -24.63 -85.70 -55.17
N GLY A 10 -25.42 -86.29 -54.27
CA GLY A 10 -25.86 -87.66 -54.52
C GLY A 10 -25.45 -88.74 -53.53
N ALA A 11 -26.40 -89.04 -52.65
CA ALA A 11 -26.85 -90.38 -52.29
C ALA A 11 -25.99 -91.26 -51.34
N GLY A 12 -26.68 -91.72 -50.29
CA GLY A 12 -26.99 -93.15 -50.26
C GLY A 12 -26.29 -93.99 -49.20
N ASN A 13 -26.75 -93.86 -47.96
CA ASN A 13 -27.17 -94.94 -47.05
C ASN A 13 -26.45 -96.31 -47.13
N THR A 14 -25.76 -96.70 -46.07
CA THR A 14 -25.72 -98.11 -45.61
C THR A 14 -25.77 -98.19 -44.08
N ALA A 15 -26.38 -99.28 -43.64
CA ALA A 15 -27.00 -99.53 -42.35
C ALA A 15 -26.03 -99.77 -41.19
N VAL A 16 -26.49 -99.33 -40.01
CA VAL A 16 -26.57 -100.04 -38.72
C VAL A 16 -25.29 -100.79 -38.27
N ASP A 17 -24.66 -100.24 -37.23
CA ASP A 17 -24.30 -101.06 -36.08
C ASP A 17 -24.48 -100.25 -34.78
N ALA A 18 -25.15 -100.86 -33.82
CA ALA A 18 -25.48 -100.29 -32.53
C ALA A 18 -24.59 -100.94 -31.47
N ALA A 19 -23.71 -100.15 -30.88
CA ALA A 19 -22.98 -100.53 -29.67
C ALA A 19 -23.12 -99.40 -28.64
N ALA A 20 -23.75 -99.75 -27.53
CA ALA A 20 -23.91 -98.90 -26.36
C ALA A 20 -22.61 -98.86 -25.57
N GLU A 21 -22.07 -97.67 -25.32
CA GLU A 21 -21.09 -97.39 -24.26
C GLU A 21 -21.48 -96.09 -23.53
N GLY A 22 -21.32 -96.12 -22.19
CA GLY A 22 -22.00 -95.24 -21.24
C GLY A 22 -21.60 -93.76 -21.31
N SER A 23 -22.60 -92.89 -21.09
CA SER A 23 -22.38 -91.46 -20.83
C SER A 23 -21.66 -91.29 -19.50
N ALA A 24 -20.41 -90.82 -19.55
CA ALA A 24 -19.74 -90.25 -18.39
C ALA A 24 -20.59 -89.05 -17.89
N LEU A 25 -20.98 -89.08 -16.62
CA LEU A 25 -21.69 -87.98 -15.98
C LEU A 25 -20.74 -86.79 -15.90
N SER A 26 -21.03 -85.71 -16.64
CA SER A 26 -20.31 -84.43 -16.47
C SER A 26 -20.67 -83.84 -15.11
N ALA A 27 -19.81 -84.05 -14.12
CA ALA A 27 -19.95 -83.50 -12.78
C ALA A 27 -19.17 -82.17 -12.70
N ILE A 28 -19.84 -81.11 -12.25
CA ILE A 28 -19.28 -79.75 -12.15
C ILE A 28 -19.37 -79.30 -10.69
N SER A 29 -18.24 -78.87 -10.13
CA SER A 29 -18.19 -78.38 -8.74
C SER A 29 -19.01 -77.12 -8.58
N ILE A 30 -19.93 -77.11 -7.62
CA ILE A 30 -20.69 -75.90 -7.26
C ILE A 30 -19.75 -74.85 -6.68
N GLN A 31 -20.04 -73.58 -6.94
CA GLN A 31 -19.30 -72.45 -6.38
C GLN A 31 -20.20 -71.71 -5.39
N PRO A 32 -19.70 -71.19 -4.26
CA PRO A 32 -20.51 -70.29 -3.45
C PRO A 32 -20.82 -69.02 -4.25
N VAL A 33 -22.00 -68.43 -4.05
CA VAL A 33 -22.37 -67.14 -4.69
C VAL A 33 -21.35 -66.04 -4.37
N SER A 34 -20.66 -66.17 -3.24
CA SER A 34 -19.53 -65.31 -2.86
C SER A 34 -18.31 -65.37 -3.79
N ALA A 35 -18.28 -66.22 -4.82
CA ALA A 35 -17.15 -66.33 -5.75
C ALA A 35 -17.36 -65.57 -7.08
N ALA A 36 -18.58 -65.11 -7.38
CA ALA A 36 -18.85 -64.24 -8.52
C ALA A 36 -18.94 -62.80 -8.03
N PHE A 37 -17.83 -62.08 -8.06
CA PHE A 37 -17.81 -60.65 -7.77
C PHE A 37 -18.02 -59.88 -9.07
N ASP A 38 -19.02 -59.01 -9.12
CA ASP A 38 -19.01 -57.89 -10.06
C ASP A 38 -17.89 -56.95 -9.60
N GLU A 39 -16.81 -56.90 -10.38
CA GLU A 39 -15.68 -56.00 -10.15
C GLU A 39 -15.72 -54.90 -11.20
N VAL A 40 -15.68 -53.64 -10.75
CA VAL A 40 -15.51 -52.49 -11.62
C VAL A 40 -14.02 -52.17 -11.67
N SER A 41 -13.40 -52.36 -12.82
CA SER A 41 -11.99 -52.03 -13.04
C SER A 41 -11.86 -50.85 -13.98
N ALA A 42 -11.09 -49.83 -13.59
CA ALA A 42 -10.72 -48.75 -14.48
C ALA A 42 -9.29 -48.30 -14.23
N SER A 43 -8.63 -47.85 -15.30
CA SER A 43 -7.31 -47.24 -15.22
C SER A 43 -7.42 -45.74 -14.93
N GLY A 44 -6.46 -45.22 -14.20
CA GLY A 44 -6.40 -43.81 -13.84
C GLY A 44 -4.97 -43.33 -13.60
N HIS A 45 -4.85 -42.12 -13.08
CA HIS A 45 -3.58 -41.52 -12.71
C HIS A 45 -3.57 -41.08 -11.25
N ILE A 46 -2.41 -41.21 -10.62
CA ILE A 46 -2.18 -40.81 -9.24
C ILE A 46 -1.82 -39.33 -9.21
N ALA A 47 -2.45 -38.57 -8.34
CA ALA A 47 -2.21 -37.16 -8.09
C ALA A 47 -2.03 -36.90 -6.59
N LEU A 48 -1.51 -35.72 -6.26
CA LEU A 48 -1.44 -35.23 -4.89
C LEU A 48 -2.79 -34.64 -4.50
N VAL A 49 -3.19 -34.84 -3.26
CA VAL A 49 -4.45 -34.29 -2.72
C VAL A 49 -4.39 -32.76 -2.67
N ASN A 50 -3.30 -32.21 -2.14
CA ASN A 50 -3.13 -30.77 -1.98
C ASN A 50 -1.75 -30.32 -2.45
N GLN A 51 -1.73 -29.25 -3.25
CA GLN A 51 -0.51 -28.54 -3.61
C GLN A 51 -0.61 -27.09 -3.13
N LEU A 52 0.46 -26.60 -2.52
CA LEU A 52 0.58 -25.27 -1.98
C LEU A 52 1.68 -24.52 -2.72
N VAL A 53 1.28 -23.51 -3.48
CA VAL A 53 2.21 -22.64 -4.19
C VAL A 53 2.61 -21.51 -3.26
N VAL A 54 3.90 -21.45 -2.95
CA VAL A 54 4.50 -20.35 -2.20
C VAL A 54 4.89 -19.26 -3.20
N ALA A 55 4.49 -18.03 -2.88
CA ALA A 55 4.80 -16.84 -3.67
C ALA A 55 5.41 -15.76 -2.75
N PRO A 56 6.34 -14.93 -3.26
CA PRO A 56 6.90 -13.85 -2.47
C PRO A 56 5.90 -12.70 -2.35
N GLU A 57 5.88 -12.02 -1.20
CA GLU A 57 5.05 -10.83 -0.99
C GLU A 57 5.69 -9.57 -1.60
N VAL A 58 7.03 -9.55 -1.73
CA VAL A 58 7.80 -8.45 -2.34
C VAL A 58 8.57 -8.91 -3.57
N SER A 59 8.75 -7.99 -4.52
CA SER A 59 9.54 -8.25 -5.72
C SER A 59 11.03 -8.04 -5.45
N GLY A 60 11.89 -8.94 -5.95
CA GLY A 60 13.32 -8.87 -5.64
C GLY A 60 14.17 -9.81 -6.47
N LYS A 61 15.49 -9.73 -6.28
CA LYS A 61 16.45 -10.68 -6.86
C LYS A 61 16.72 -11.78 -5.85
N VAL A 62 16.69 -13.04 -6.25
CA VAL A 62 17.02 -14.17 -5.37
C VAL A 62 18.50 -14.13 -5.01
N GLN A 63 18.80 -14.06 -3.72
CA GLN A 63 20.16 -14.04 -3.19
C GLN A 63 20.63 -15.43 -2.76
N ALA A 64 19.75 -16.19 -2.09
CA ALA A 64 20.02 -17.56 -1.68
C ALA A 64 18.75 -18.41 -1.76
N ILE A 65 18.94 -19.70 -2.04
CA ILE A 65 17.91 -20.75 -1.96
C ILE A 65 18.40 -21.71 -0.88
N SER A 66 17.54 -22.01 0.09
CA SER A 66 17.88 -22.76 1.31
C SER A 66 17.33 -24.19 1.31
N VAL A 67 16.59 -24.57 0.28
CA VAL A 67 15.97 -25.89 0.11
C VAL A 67 16.22 -26.44 -1.29
N GLU A 68 16.19 -27.75 -1.43
CA GLU A 68 16.28 -28.48 -2.69
C GLU A 68 14.97 -29.23 -3.00
N VAL A 69 14.78 -29.62 -4.27
CA VAL A 69 13.63 -30.44 -4.66
C VAL A 69 13.75 -31.82 -4.00
N GLY A 70 12.71 -32.22 -3.27
CA GLY A 70 12.66 -33.44 -2.47
C GLY A 70 12.88 -33.23 -0.98
N ASP A 71 13.28 -32.03 -0.53
CA ASP A 71 13.41 -31.74 0.90
C ASP A 71 12.05 -31.70 1.60
N GLU A 72 12.00 -32.24 2.81
CA GLU A 72 10.86 -32.06 3.73
C GLU A 72 11.05 -30.77 4.52
N VAL A 73 10.03 -29.92 4.54
CA VAL A 73 10.00 -28.67 5.28
C VAL A 73 8.81 -28.64 6.23
N ILE A 74 8.95 -27.92 7.34
CA ILE A 74 7.86 -27.60 8.26
C ILE A 74 7.47 -26.12 8.16
N ALA A 75 6.29 -25.78 8.69
CA ALA A 75 5.83 -24.40 8.73
C ALA A 75 6.86 -23.49 9.42
N GLY A 76 7.28 -22.41 8.75
CA GLY A 76 8.29 -21.47 9.22
C GLY A 76 9.72 -21.75 8.75
N ASP A 77 9.97 -22.84 8.04
CA ASP A 77 11.30 -23.10 7.47
C ASP A 77 11.62 -22.11 6.36
N LEU A 78 12.88 -21.64 6.33
CA LEU A 78 13.35 -20.69 5.33
C LEU A 78 13.54 -21.40 3.98
N LEU A 79 12.78 -20.97 2.97
CA LEU A 79 12.86 -21.52 1.61
C LEU A 79 13.90 -20.77 0.78
N LEU A 80 13.80 -19.43 0.74
CA LEU A 80 14.74 -18.60 -0.01
C LEU A 80 14.80 -17.17 0.54
N THR A 81 15.89 -16.47 0.21
CA THR A 81 16.09 -15.06 0.57
C THR A 81 16.29 -14.20 -0.66
N LEU A 82 15.63 -13.04 -0.67
CA LEU A 82 15.83 -12.00 -1.66
C LEU A 82 16.96 -11.05 -1.24
N ASP A 83 17.56 -10.38 -2.22
CA ASP A 83 18.55 -9.31 -2.02
C ASP A 83 17.89 -8.13 -1.28
N THR A 84 18.37 -7.85 -0.08
CA THR A 84 17.80 -6.86 0.83
C THR A 84 18.35 -5.46 0.66
N VAL A 85 19.38 -5.22 -0.17
CA VAL A 85 20.11 -3.94 -0.18
C VAL A 85 19.20 -2.75 -0.44
N GLU A 86 18.26 -2.85 -1.39
CA GLU A 86 17.32 -1.76 -1.67
C GLU A 86 16.23 -1.63 -0.61
N LEU A 87 15.82 -2.74 0.02
CA LEU A 87 14.84 -2.76 1.11
C LEU A 87 15.41 -2.14 2.39
N GLU A 88 16.66 -2.44 2.73
CA GLU A 88 17.40 -1.82 3.83
C GLU A 88 17.60 -0.32 3.59
N ARG A 89 17.89 0.08 2.34
CA ARG A 89 17.96 1.51 1.98
C ARG A 89 16.59 2.18 2.08
N ALA A 90 15.52 1.52 1.68
CA ALA A 90 14.16 2.04 1.81
C ALA A 90 13.78 2.21 3.29
N LEU A 91 14.05 1.20 4.12
CA LEU A 91 13.89 1.26 5.58
C LEU A 91 14.67 2.45 6.14
N LYS A 92 15.95 2.60 5.75
CA LYS A 92 16.76 3.71 6.27
C LYS A 92 16.23 5.08 5.87
N ARG A 93 15.69 5.23 4.66
CA ARG A 93 15.04 6.48 4.24
C ARG A 93 13.79 6.77 5.08
N ALA A 94 12.95 5.76 5.32
CA ALA A 94 11.75 5.92 6.14
C ALA A 94 12.09 6.30 7.59
N GLU A 95 13.12 5.68 8.19
CA GLU A 95 13.62 6.06 9.51
C GLU A 95 14.04 7.54 9.57
N LEU A 96 14.81 8.00 8.57
CA LEU A 96 15.27 9.39 8.50
C LEU A 96 14.09 10.35 8.29
N THR A 97 13.07 9.96 7.53
CA THR A 97 11.85 10.75 7.38
C THR A 97 11.11 10.87 8.71
N VAL A 98 10.95 9.78 9.47
CA VAL A 98 10.35 9.82 10.82
C VAL A 98 11.14 10.74 11.74
N GLU A 99 12.47 10.65 11.73
CA GLU A 99 13.34 11.54 12.52
C GLU A 99 13.13 13.01 12.13
N ALA A 100 13.08 13.32 10.83
CA ALA A 100 12.82 14.66 10.35
C ALA A 100 11.45 15.19 10.78
N GLN A 101 10.39 14.39 10.70
CA GLN A 101 9.04 14.79 11.13
C GLN A 101 8.94 14.95 12.65
N ARG A 102 9.63 14.11 13.43
CA ARG A 102 9.74 14.30 14.89
C ARG A 102 10.45 15.59 15.24
N ASN A 103 11.53 15.92 14.54
CA ASN A 103 12.25 17.18 14.74
C ASN A 103 11.39 18.38 14.35
N ALA A 104 10.62 18.31 13.26
CA ALA A 104 9.68 19.35 12.89
C ALA A 104 8.59 19.56 13.95
N LEU A 105 8.03 18.48 14.50
CA LEU A 105 7.07 18.55 15.61
C LEU A 105 7.71 19.14 16.88
N ALA A 106 8.94 18.75 17.19
CA ALA A 106 9.68 19.28 18.34
C ALA A 106 9.94 20.78 18.20
N GLN A 107 10.39 21.24 17.02
CA GLN A 107 10.60 22.66 16.74
C GLN A 107 9.29 23.45 16.80
N LEU A 108 8.20 22.88 16.30
CA LEU A 108 6.89 23.53 16.33
C LEU A 108 6.35 23.68 17.76
N THR A 109 6.61 22.70 18.62
CA THR A 109 6.17 22.68 20.03
C THR A 109 7.18 23.32 20.99
N GLU A 110 8.34 23.72 20.48
CA GLU A 110 9.33 24.46 21.26
C GLU A 110 8.74 25.83 21.62
N ALA A 111 8.58 26.07 22.93
CA ALA A 111 8.07 27.34 23.41
C ALA A 111 9.06 28.46 23.06
N ALA A 112 8.53 29.66 22.81
CA ALA A 112 9.35 30.86 22.61
C ALA A 112 10.39 30.97 23.74
N SER A 113 11.63 31.18 23.35
CA SER A 113 12.74 31.22 24.29
C SER A 113 12.57 32.37 25.29
N ALA A 114 13.16 32.24 26.47
CA ALA A 114 13.15 33.32 27.45
C ALA A 114 13.74 34.64 26.90
N ALA A 115 14.67 34.55 25.94
CA ALA A 115 15.23 35.72 25.27
C ALA A 115 14.22 36.39 24.31
N GLU A 116 13.49 35.62 23.51
CA GLU A 116 12.45 36.15 22.61
C GLU A 116 11.30 36.79 23.39
N LEU A 117 10.85 36.12 24.46
CA LEU A 117 9.83 36.68 25.36
C LEU A 117 10.32 37.96 26.03
N ALA A 118 11.59 38.02 26.45
CA ALA A 118 12.16 39.23 27.04
C ALA A 118 12.24 40.39 26.04
N VAL A 119 12.59 40.13 24.77
CA VAL A 119 12.57 41.15 23.71
C VAL A 119 11.16 41.65 23.46
N ALA A 120 10.17 40.76 23.35
CA ALA A 120 8.78 41.15 23.15
C ALA A 120 8.22 41.94 24.34
N GLN A 121 8.55 41.54 25.57
CA GLN A 121 8.20 42.28 26.78
C GLN A 121 8.86 43.67 26.83
N ALA A 122 10.12 43.78 26.40
CA ALA A 122 10.81 45.06 26.32
C ALA A 122 10.17 46.00 25.29
N ASN A 123 9.80 45.48 24.11
CA ASN A 123 9.09 46.25 23.09
C ASN A 123 7.72 46.72 23.57
N LEU A 124 6.98 45.87 24.31
CA LEU A 124 5.73 46.27 24.95
C LEU A 124 5.95 47.39 25.97
N ALA A 125 6.94 47.25 26.85
CA ALA A 125 7.25 48.26 27.85
C ALA A 125 7.67 49.60 27.20
N GLU A 126 8.44 49.56 26.10
CA GLU A 126 8.80 50.75 25.32
C GLU A 126 7.56 51.42 24.69
N ALA A 127 6.65 50.63 24.10
CA ALA A 127 5.41 51.15 23.53
C ALA A 127 4.50 51.77 24.59
N GLU A 128 4.39 51.14 25.78
CA GLU A 128 3.63 51.65 26.92
C GLU A 128 4.25 52.96 27.45
N GLN A 129 5.58 53.05 27.50
CA GLN A 129 6.29 54.27 27.88
C GLN A 129 6.05 55.40 26.86
N ASN A 130 6.11 55.11 25.56
CA ASN A 130 5.81 56.09 24.53
C ASN A 130 4.37 56.59 24.61
N LEU A 131 3.40 55.70 24.87
CA LEU A 131 2.01 56.10 25.11
C LEU A 131 1.89 57.01 26.34
N ALA A 132 2.58 56.67 27.44
CA ALA A 132 2.58 57.50 28.64
C ALA A 132 3.19 58.89 28.38
N ASP A 133 4.28 58.97 27.63
CA ASP A 133 4.94 60.24 27.27
C ASP A 133 4.04 61.09 26.36
N VAL A 134 3.39 60.47 25.36
CA VAL A 134 2.41 61.16 24.50
C VAL A 134 1.20 61.63 25.31
N GLN A 135 0.66 60.82 26.22
CA GLN A 135 -0.48 61.19 27.06
C GLN A 135 -0.14 62.29 28.09
N ALA A 136 1.09 62.29 28.62
CA ALA A 136 1.57 63.34 29.50
C ALA A 136 1.59 64.71 28.80
N GLY A 137 1.79 64.72 27.48
CA GLY A 137 1.80 65.93 26.68
C GLY A 137 2.98 66.84 27.00
N PRO A 138 2.94 68.09 26.52
CA PRO A 138 4.02 69.04 26.80
C PRO A 138 4.06 69.43 28.28
N SER A 139 5.27 69.53 28.81
CA SER A 139 5.52 69.90 30.19
C SER A 139 5.16 71.35 30.48
N ASP A 140 4.85 71.65 31.75
CA ASP A 140 4.62 73.03 32.21
C ASP A 140 5.80 73.97 31.89
N ALA A 141 7.03 73.44 31.90
CA ALA A 141 8.24 74.19 31.56
C ALA A 141 8.29 74.57 30.07
N GLU A 142 7.92 73.66 29.17
CA GLU A 142 7.83 73.91 27.72
C GLU A 142 6.74 74.93 27.42
N ILE A 143 5.56 74.79 28.04
CA ILE A 143 4.46 75.75 27.91
C ILE A 143 4.88 77.13 28.43
N ALA A 144 5.56 77.19 29.59
CA ALA A 144 6.05 78.45 30.14
C ALA A 144 7.10 79.11 29.23
N ALA A 145 8.04 78.34 28.69
CA ALA A 145 9.03 78.84 27.74
C ALA A 145 8.37 79.38 26.46
N ALA A 146 7.39 78.67 25.90
CA ALA A 146 6.62 79.12 24.76
C ALA A 146 5.86 80.43 25.05
N ARG A 147 5.22 80.54 26.23
CA ARG A 147 4.58 81.78 26.69
C ARG A 147 5.57 82.94 26.83
N SER A 148 6.78 82.69 27.34
CA SER A 148 7.84 83.70 27.42
C SER A 148 8.29 84.14 26.03
N SER A 149 8.43 83.23 25.07
CA SER A 149 8.76 83.56 23.68
C SER A 149 7.68 84.44 23.03
N VAL A 150 6.40 84.11 23.22
CA VAL A 150 5.26 84.93 22.78
C VAL A 150 5.32 86.32 23.41
N ALA A 151 5.49 86.41 24.72
CA ALA A 151 5.58 87.69 25.42
C ALA A 151 6.74 88.55 24.92
N SER A 152 7.90 87.93 24.66
CA SER A 152 9.10 88.60 24.14
C SER A 152 8.87 89.15 22.72
N ALA A 153 8.23 88.36 21.85
CA ALA A 153 7.93 88.75 20.48
C ALA A 153 6.92 89.91 20.42
N TRP A 154 5.86 89.87 21.24
CA TRP A 154 4.91 90.98 21.36
C TRP A 154 5.53 92.23 22.00
N ALA A 155 6.42 92.07 22.98
CA ALA A 155 7.16 93.20 23.55
C ALA A 155 8.01 93.89 22.48
N LYS A 156 8.65 93.13 21.58
CA LYS A 156 9.42 93.71 20.47
C LYS A 156 8.53 94.47 19.48
N TYR A 157 7.37 93.93 19.14
CA TYR A 157 6.38 94.62 18.30
C TYR A 157 5.91 95.93 18.95
N ASN A 158 5.58 95.91 20.24
CA ASN A 158 5.11 97.09 20.98
C ASN A 158 6.20 98.16 21.09
N GLU A 159 7.46 97.78 21.27
CA GLU A 159 8.61 98.69 21.24
C GLU A 159 8.72 99.40 19.87
N LEU A 160 8.61 98.65 18.78
CA LEU A 160 8.66 99.21 17.42
C LEU A 160 7.46 100.11 17.10
N GLN A 161 6.28 99.82 17.65
CA GLN A 161 5.10 100.66 17.51
C GLN A 161 5.17 101.97 18.31
N ALA A 162 5.75 101.93 19.52
CA ALA A 162 5.85 103.10 20.39
C ALA A 162 6.80 104.17 19.83
N GLY A 163 7.76 103.78 18.98
CA GLY A 163 8.76 104.67 18.41
C GLY A 163 9.77 105.19 19.46
N PRO A 164 10.60 106.18 19.11
CA PRO A 164 11.60 106.71 20.04
C PRO A 164 10.94 107.41 21.22
N SER A 165 11.59 107.34 22.37
CA SER A 165 11.10 108.01 23.57
C SER A 165 11.07 109.53 23.40
N GLN A 166 10.13 110.22 24.06
CA GLN A 166 10.07 111.68 24.05
C GLN A 166 11.39 112.32 24.54
N ALA A 167 12.08 111.66 25.48
CA ALA A 167 13.37 112.12 26.00
C ALA A 167 14.48 112.04 24.94
N GLU A 168 14.51 110.96 24.15
CA GLU A 168 15.46 110.75 23.06
C GLU A 168 15.23 111.73 21.91
N LEU A 169 13.97 111.93 21.50
CA LEU A 169 13.62 112.96 20.51
C LEU A 169 14.01 114.36 20.99
N THR A 170 13.79 114.65 22.28
CA THR A 170 14.17 115.94 22.87
C THR A 170 15.69 116.12 22.81
N GLN A 171 16.47 115.10 23.18
CA GLN A 171 17.92 115.13 23.12
C GLN A 171 18.44 115.34 21.68
N LEU A 172 17.98 114.52 20.74
CA LEU A 172 18.37 114.63 19.32
C LEU A 172 17.96 115.97 18.71
N SER A 173 16.79 116.51 19.08
CA SER A 173 16.36 117.84 18.63
C SER A 173 17.27 118.96 19.15
N ALA A 174 17.75 118.83 20.39
CA ALA A 174 18.68 119.77 21.01
C ALA A 174 20.06 119.67 20.37
N ASP A 175 20.55 118.46 20.09
CA ASP A 175 21.82 118.21 19.41
C ASP A 175 21.80 118.76 17.98
N ARG A 176 20.70 118.55 17.23
CA ARG A 176 20.48 119.16 15.92
C ARG A 176 20.51 120.68 15.99
N LYS A 177 19.80 121.28 16.97
CA LYS A 177 19.76 122.74 17.14
C LYS A 177 21.14 123.30 17.48
N LYS A 178 21.91 122.61 18.32
CA LYS A 178 23.28 122.97 18.67
C LYS A 178 24.18 122.96 17.44
N ALA A 179 24.10 121.91 16.62
CA ALA A 179 24.88 121.80 15.39
C ALA A 179 24.49 122.87 14.35
N GLU A 180 23.20 123.22 14.24
CA GLU A 180 22.71 124.30 13.38
C GLU A 180 23.27 125.67 13.79
N ILE A 181 23.33 125.95 15.11
CA ILE A 181 23.93 127.18 15.64
C ILE A 181 25.42 127.23 15.33
N ALA A 182 26.14 126.13 15.55
CA ALA A 182 27.58 126.03 15.28
C ALA A 182 27.89 126.25 13.79
N LEU A 183 27.08 125.68 12.89
CA LEU A 183 27.18 125.91 11.44
C LEU A 183 26.96 127.38 11.08
N ALA A 184 25.93 128.03 11.65
CA ALA A 184 25.66 129.44 11.41
C ALA A 184 26.78 130.36 11.96
N GLU A 185 27.43 129.97 13.05
CA GLU A 185 28.63 130.66 13.57
C GLU A 185 29.83 130.50 12.65
N ALA A 186 30.12 129.28 12.21
CA ALA A 186 31.20 128.99 11.29
C ALA A 186 30.99 129.68 9.93
N GLN A 187 29.76 129.73 9.42
CA GLN A 187 29.41 130.45 8.19
C GLN A 187 29.66 131.95 8.34
N ARG A 188 29.18 132.57 9.43
CA ARG A 188 29.45 133.99 9.70
C ARG A 188 30.93 134.31 9.83
N ALA A 189 31.73 133.37 10.33
CA ALA A 189 33.19 133.51 10.40
C ALA A 189 33.83 133.42 9.01
N TYR A 190 33.41 132.44 8.20
CA TYR A 190 33.85 132.26 6.81
C TYR A 190 33.48 133.45 5.93
N ASP A 191 32.26 133.99 6.02
CA ASP A 191 31.79 135.13 5.22
C ASP A 191 32.66 136.38 5.38
N LYS A 192 33.26 136.58 6.56
CA LYS A 192 34.20 137.69 6.83
C LYS A 192 35.51 137.56 6.06
N VAL A 193 35.91 136.34 5.71
CA VAL A 193 37.18 136.02 5.03
C VAL A 193 36.97 135.53 3.59
N ALA A 194 35.71 135.42 3.13
CA ALA A 194 35.32 134.89 1.82
C ALA A 194 35.90 135.64 0.61
N TRP A 195 36.31 136.90 0.78
CA TRP A 195 36.90 137.72 -0.28
C TRP A 195 38.37 137.34 -0.62
N ARG A 196 39.01 136.46 0.16
CA ARG A 196 40.42 136.06 -0.03
C ARG A 196 40.59 135.02 -1.14
N ASN A 197 41.63 135.15 -1.96
CA ASN A 197 41.97 134.19 -3.03
C ASN A 197 42.39 132.79 -2.50
N ASP A 198 42.85 132.69 -1.25
CA ASP A 198 43.29 131.46 -0.59
C ASP A 198 42.28 130.93 0.44
N VAL A 199 41.03 131.41 0.42
CA VAL A 199 40.03 131.13 1.46
C VAL A 199 39.83 129.64 1.75
N GLY A 200 39.94 128.76 0.74
CA GLY A 200 39.78 127.32 0.91
C GLY A 200 40.84 126.62 1.77
N MET A 201 41.99 127.27 2.05
CA MET A 201 43.04 126.75 2.94
C MET A 201 43.00 127.36 4.34
N THR A 202 41.99 128.18 4.64
CA THR A 202 41.87 128.86 5.95
C THR A 202 41.30 127.93 7.02
N SER A 203 41.60 128.22 8.28
CA SER A 203 40.98 127.55 9.43
C SER A 203 39.46 127.71 9.45
N GLU A 204 38.95 128.83 8.95
CA GLU A 204 37.53 129.18 8.89
C GLU A 204 36.80 128.33 7.84
N ALA A 205 37.45 128.02 6.71
CA ALA A 205 36.90 127.09 5.71
C ALA A 205 36.83 125.66 6.24
N ALA A 206 37.88 125.20 6.94
CA ALA A 206 37.89 123.88 7.58
C ALA A 206 36.82 123.80 8.70
N ALA A 207 36.71 124.83 9.54
CA ALA A 207 35.69 124.90 10.60
C ALA A 207 34.26 124.93 10.03
N LEU A 208 34.05 125.61 8.90
CA LEU A 208 32.76 125.58 8.19
C LEU A 208 32.45 124.18 7.66
N GLN A 209 33.43 123.49 7.08
CA GLN A 209 33.26 122.12 6.59
C GLN A 209 32.93 121.15 7.74
N ASP A 210 33.66 121.23 8.86
CA ASP A 210 33.42 120.39 10.05
C ASP A 210 32.03 120.63 10.64
N ALA A 211 31.63 121.90 10.80
CA ALA A 211 30.32 122.26 11.32
C ALA A 211 29.18 121.83 10.38
N THR A 212 29.43 121.77 9.06
CA THR A 212 28.46 121.25 8.08
C THR A 212 28.27 119.75 8.26
N ILE A 213 29.36 118.99 8.36
CA ILE A 213 29.31 117.53 8.58
C ILE A 213 28.62 117.20 9.91
N ASP A 214 28.90 117.96 10.97
CA ASP A 214 28.27 117.73 12.28
C ASP A 214 26.78 118.06 12.27
N ASN A 215 26.37 119.11 11.54
CA ASN A 215 24.95 119.40 11.32
C ASN A 215 24.26 118.29 10.52
N GLU A 216 24.87 117.82 9.43
CA GLU A 216 24.35 116.70 8.63
C GLU A 216 24.23 115.41 9.44
N LYS A 217 25.23 115.08 10.28
CA LYS A 217 25.18 113.94 11.19
C LYS A 217 24.06 114.06 12.22
N ALA A 218 23.93 115.22 12.87
CA ALA A 218 22.89 115.44 13.87
C ALA A 218 21.48 115.43 13.25
N GLN A 219 21.36 115.96 12.03
CA GLN A 219 20.13 115.91 11.25
C GLN A 219 19.77 114.48 10.86
N ALA A 220 20.72 113.70 10.32
CA ALA A 220 20.51 112.30 9.99
C ALA A 220 20.15 111.45 11.21
N ALA A 221 20.77 111.69 12.37
CA ALA A 221 20.46 110.98 13.62
C ALA A 221 19.02 111.27 14.11
N TYR A 222 18.58 112.53 14.05
CA TYR A 222 17.20 112.90 14.34
C TYR A 222 16.22 112.30 13.33
N GLU A 223 16.52 112.40 12.04
CA GLU A 223 15.67 111.88 10.95
C GLU A 223 15.52 110.36 10.98
N VAL A 224 16.59 109.60 11.22
CA VAL A 224 16.53 108.13 11.37
C VAL A 224 15.70 107.71 12.57
N SER A 225 15.75 108.49 13.66
CA SER A 225 14.97 108.19 14.86
C SER A 225 13.49 108.54 14.67
N VAL A 226 13.18 109.68 14.04
CA VAL A 226 11.79 110.10 13.81
C VAL A 226 11.15 109.37 12.63
N ALA A 227 11.96 108.82 11.71
CA ALA A 227 11.48 107.91 10.68
C ALA A 227 10.76 106.75 11.37
N ALA A 228 9.45 106.65 11.14
CA ALA A 228 8.64 105.56 11.68
C ALA A 228 9.33 104.23 11.34
N ALA A 229 9.37 103.31 12.32
CA ALA A 229 9.88 101.97 12.11
C ALA A 229 9.39 101.45 10.74
N ASN A 230 10.33 101.04 9.89
CA ASN A 230 10.00 100.74 8.50
C ASN A 230 8.89 99.70 8.48
N ASN A 231 7.93 99.83 7.57
CA ASN A 231 6.80 98.89 7.46
C ASN A 231 7.29 97.42 7.40
N SER A 232 8.49 97.19 6.86
CA SER A 232 9.19 95.89 6.83
C SER A 232 9.61 95.34 8.22
N GLU A 233 10.11 96.19 9.13
CA GLU A 233 10.55 95.77 10.48
C GLU A 233 9.36 95.45 11.37
N VAL A 234 8.32 96.28 11.32
CA VAL A 234 7.05 96.02 12.00
C VAL A 234 6.41 94.75 11.46
N GLN A 235 6.44 94.54 10.14
CA GLN A 235 5.93 93.32 9.51
C GLN A 235 6.73 92.06 9.92
N SER A 236 8.05 92.17 10.07
CA SER A 236 8.88 91.07 10.58
C SER A 236 8.54 90.75 12.04
N ALA A 237 8.37 91.77 12.88
CA ALA A 237 8.02 91.61 14.29
C ALA A 237 6.63 90.99 14.49
N ILE A 238 5.62 91.40 13.71
CA ILE A 238 4.28 90.79 13.79
C ILE A 238 4.30 89.33 13.30
N SER A 239 5.05 89.02 12.22
CA SER A 239 5.18 87.64 11.75
C SER A 239 5.90 86.75 12.78
N SER A 240 6.90 87.29 13.47
CA SER A 240 7.58 86.61 14.58
C SER A 240 6.67 86.39 15.79
N ALA A 241 5.83 87.37 16.14
CA ALA A 241 4.85 87.22 17.21
C ALA A 241 3.75 86.21 16.86
N GLN A 242 3.27 86.23 15.62
CA GLN A 242 2.28 85.26 15.13
C GLN A 242 2.83 83.83 15.08
N SER A 243 4.09 83.64 14.67
CA SER A 243 4.70 82.31 14.66
C SER A 243 4.92 81.78 16.08
N ALA A 244 5.36 82.63 17.02
CA ALA A 244 5.47 82.26 18.42
C ALA A 244 4.10 81.91 19.02
N GLN A 245 3.04 82.64 18.66
CA GLN A 245 1.68 82.34 19.11
C GLN A 245 1.19 81.01 18.54
N ALA A 246 1.38 80.76 17.25
CA ALA A 246 1.01 79.49 16.63
C ALA A 246 1.74 78.30 17.28
N GLN A 247 3.03 78.45 17.60
CA GLN A 247 3.78 77.44 18.34
C GLN A 247 3.19 77.16 19.73
N LEU A 248 2.79 78.20 20.47
CA LEU A 248 2.13 78.03 21.76
C LEU A 248 0.77 77.33 21.61
N ASP A 249 -0.03 77.72 20.61
CA ASP A 249 -1.34 77.13 20.36
C ASP A 249 -1.22 75.65 19.96
N ASP A 250 -0.24 75.28 19.13
CA ASP A 250 0.06 73.89 18.77
C ASP A 250 0.47 73.05 19.99
N LEU A 251 1.28 73.62 20.88
CA LEU A 251 1.64 73.01 22.16
C LEU A 251 0.41 72.79 23.06
N LEU A 252 -0.47 73.79 23.18
CA LEU A 252 -1.69 73.68 24.00
C LEU A 252 -2.74 72.72 23.43
N ASN A 253 -2.73 72.52 22.11
CA ASN A 253 -3.60 71.55 21.42
C ASN A 253 -2.99 70.14 21.37
N SER A 254 -1.78 69.96 21.90
CA SER A 254 -1.12 68.66 22.04
C SER A 254 -1.32 68.09 23.45
N PRO A 255 -1.46 66.76 23.60
CA PRO A 255 -1.42 65.74 22.56
C PRO A 255 -2.72 65.67 21.74
N THR A 256 -2.58 65.40 20.44
CA THR A 256 -3.73 65.21 19.57
C THR A 256 -4.34 63.82 19.76
N ALA A 257 -5.64 63.69 19.54
CA ALA A 257 -6.30 62.38 19.56
C ALA A 257 -5.67 61.39 18.56
N ALA A 258 -5.15 61.88 17.43
CA ALA A 258 -4.44 61.07 16.45
C ALA A 258 -3.10 60.54 16.99
N ALA A 259 -2.34 61.36 17.71
CA ALA A 259 -1.07 60.94 18.32
C ALA A 259 -1.30 59.87 19.40
N ILE A 260 -2.31 60.05 20.25
CA ILE A 260 -2.70 59.06 21.26
C ILE A 260 -3.14 57.75 20.59
N ALA A 261 -4.04 57.83 19.61
CA ALA A 261 -4.51 56.63 18.89
C ALA A 261 -3.35 55.88 18.19
N GLN A 262 -2.36 56.60 17.66
CA GLN A 262 -1.18 55.97 17.07
C GLN A 262 -0.31 55.26 18.13
N ALA A 263 -0.11 55.86 19.30
CA ALA A 263 0.62 55.21 20.39
C ALA A 263 -0.15 54.02 20.98
N GLU A 264 -1.48 54.11 21.11
CA GLU A 264 -2.33 52.99 21.53
C GLU A 264 -2.27 51.82 20.54
N ALA A 265 -2.25 52.10 19.24
CA ALA A 265 -2.06 51.08 18.21
C ALA A 265 -0.71 50.36 18.35
N GLN A 266 0.37 51.10 18.64
CA GLN A 266 1.69 50.50 18.89
C GLN A 266 1.71 49.57 20.10
N VAL A 267 1.02 49.94 21.19
CA VAL A 267 0.85 49.08 22.36
C VAL A 267 0.06 47.82 21.99
N ALA A 268 -1.05 47.97 21.26
CA ALA A 268 -1.88 46.84 20.84
C ALA A 268 -1.09 45.86 19.94
N ASP A 269 -0.30 46.36 18.99
CA ASP A 269 0.55 45.54 18.13
C ASP A 269 1.63 44.80 18.94
N ALA A 270 2.28 45.47 19.90
CA ALA A 270 3.27 44.83 20.78
C ALA A 270 2.65 43.77 21.71
N GLN A 271 1.44 44.01 22.21
CA GLN A 271 0.69 43.03 23.00
C GLN A 271 0.29 41.81 22.17
N ALA A 272 -0.16 42.02 20.92
CA ALA A 272 -0.49 40.93 20.01
C ALA A 272 0.75 40.07 19.71
N ALA A 273 1.89 40.70 19.39
CA ALA A 273 3.14 39.99 19.14
C ALA A 273 3.61 39.17 20.36
N LEU A 274 3.47 39.69 21.58
CA LEU A 274 3.77 38.95 22.80
C LEU A 274 2.80 37.77 23.01
N ALA A 275 1.50 37.98 22.76
CA ALA A 275 0.49 36.94 22.89
C ALA A 275 0.71 35.78 21.89
N ASP A 276 1.08 36.10 20.65
CA ASP A 276 1.40 35.11 19.62
C ASP A 276 2.59 34.23 20.03
N LEU A 277 3.64 34.84 20.60
CA LEU A 277 4.78 34.09 21.15
C LEU A 277 4.40 33.19 22.34
N GLN A 278 3.35 33.54 23.10
CA GLN A 278 2.88 32.76 24.25
C GLN A 278 1.90 31.64 23.89
N GLN A 279 1.05 31.85 22.87
CA GLN A 279 0.05 30.86 22.47
C GLN A 279 0.66 29.62 21.81
N GLY A 280 1.87 29.76 21.25
CA GLY A 280 2.55 28.66 20.54
C GLY A 280 1.81 28.30 19.24
N PRO A 281 2.06 27.09 18.69
CA PRO A 281 1.48 26.69 17.41
C PRO A 281 -0.04 26.52 17.48
N THR A 282 -0.71 26.84 16.39
CA THR A 282 -2.17 26.64 16.31
C THR A 282 -2.53 25.15 16.32
N ALA A 283 -3.73 24.80 16.79
CA ALA A 283 -4.20 23.41 16.79
C ALA A 283 -4.18 22.78 15.38
N THR A 284 -4.40 23.58 14.33
CA THR A 284 -4.35 23.12 12.93
C THR A 284 -2.92 22.80 12.48
N GLU A 285 -1.94 23.63 12.84
CA GLU A 285 -0.52 23.39 12.53
C GLU A 285 0.04 22.20 13.29
N LEU A 286 -0.33 22.06 14.56
CA LEU A 286 0.03 20.90 15.36
C LEU A 286 -0.54 19.63 14.72
N ARG A 287 -1.85 19.65 14.39
CA ARG A 287 -2.52 18.48 13.81
C ARG A 287 -1.96 18.09 12.44
N SER A 288 -1.61 19.05 11.60
CA SER A 288 -1.04 18.75 10.27
C SER A 288 0.34 18.09 10.40
N THR A 289 1.17 18.57 11.32
CA THR A 289 2.51 18.01 11.60
C THR A 289 2.42 16.62 12.23
N GLU A 290 1.47 16.41 13.15
CA GLU A 290 1.14 15.08 13.70
C GLU A 290 0.75 14.09 12.59
N ILE A 291 -0.10 14.50 11.65
CA ILE A 291 -0.50 13.64 10.52
C ILE A 291 0.70 13.30 9.64
N SER A 292 1.60 14.25 9.37
CA SER A 292 2.82 13.99 8.61
C SER A 292 3.76 13.00 9.34
N LEU A 293 3.84 13.08 10.68
CA LEU A 293 4.57 12.09 11.48
C LEU A 293 3.90 10.71 11.43
N GLU A 294 2.56 10.65 11.54
CA GLU A 294 1.80 9.40 11.45
C GLU A 294 2.00 8.73 10.08
N GLN A 295 1.95 9.51 8.99
CA GLN A 295 2.26 9.01 7.65
C GLN A 295 3.68 8.45 7.55
N ALA A 296 4.69 9.18 8.06
CA ALA A 296 6.06 8.69 8.05
C ALA A 296 6.26 7.41 8.86
N LEU A 297 5.50 7.23 9.95
CA LEU A 297 5.52 6.01 10.75
C LEU A 297 4.89 4.82 10.00
N VAL A 298 3.81 5.05 9.25
CA VAL A 298 3.20 4.02 8.38
C VAL A 298 4.18 3.61 7.28
N ASP A 299 4.85 4.57 6.63
CA ASP A 299 5.87 4.29 5.62
C ASP A 299 7.05 3.49 6.20
N LEU A 300 7.44 3.77 7.46
CA LEU A 300 8.45 3.01 8.19
C LEU A 300 8.00 1.58 8.46
N GLU A 301 6.75 1.39 8.89
CA GLU A 301 6.16 0.07 9.11
C GLU A 301 6.11 -0.74 7.81
N GLU A 302 5.67 -0.12 6.70
CA GLU A 302 5.65 -0.76 5.38
C GLU A 302 7.06 -1.15 4.92
N ALA A 303 8.05 -0.26 5.06
CA ALA A 303 9.43 -0.56 4.71
C ALA A 303 10.01 -1.71 5.56
N HIS A 304 9.64 -1.78 6.83
CA HIS A 304 10.03 -2.87 7.73
C HIS A 304 9.36 -4.19 7.34
N ALA A 305 8.05 -4.17 7.04
CA ALA A 305 7.31 -5.33 6.57
C ALA A 305 7.88 -5.86 5.24
N ASN A 306 8.18 -4.97 4.30
CA ASN A 306 8.79 -5.32 3.03
C ASN A 306 10.18 -5.95 3.20
N LEU A 307 11.00 -5.44 4.13
CA LEU A 307 12.30 -6.04 4.46
C LEU A 307 12.14 -7.43 5.11
N ALA A 308 11.17 -7.60 6.00
CA ALA A 308 10.86 -8.89 6.61
C ALA A 308 10.40 -9.92 5.57
N ALA A 309 9.55 -9.49 4.63
CA ALA A 309 9.04 -10.27 3.51
C ALA A 309 10.11 -10.68 2.48
N ALA A 310 11.33 -10.13 2.56
CA ALA A 310 12.45 -10.56 1.74
C ALA A 310 12.90 -12.00 2.04
N LYS A 311 12.53 -12.54 3.21
CA LYS A 311 12.75 -13.94 3.58
C LYS A 311 11.43 -14.68 3.40
N ILE A 312 11.43 -15.67 2.51
CA ILE A 312 10.25 -16.47 2.23
C ILE A 312 10.32 -17.77 3.01
N TYR A 313 9.26 -18.04 3.77
CA TYR A 313 9.14 -19.20 4.63
C TYR A 313 8.06 -20.16 4.13
N ALA A 314 8.15 -21.42 4.52
CA ALA A 314 7.13 -22.42 4.26
C ALA A 314 5.85 -22.10 5.06
N PRO A 315 4.68 -21.96 4.41
CA PRO A 315 3.42 -21.68 5.10
C PRO A 315 2.83 -22.91 5.84
N ALA A 316 3.21 -24.12 5.43
CA ALA A 316 2.79 -25.39 6.02
C ALA A 316 3.89 -26.44 5.85
N ALA A 317 3.75 -27.57 6.54
CA ALA A 317 4.64 -28.71 6.34
C ALA A 317 4.36 -29.42 5.00
N GLY A 318 5.39 -29.97 4.36
CA GLY A 318 5.29 -30.72 3.12
C GLY A 318 6.63 -30.97 2.46
N THR A 319 6.64 -31.64 1.31
CA THR A 319 7.82 -31.89 0.49
C THR A 319 7.91 -30.87 -0.64
N VAL A 320 9.11 -30.37 -0.92
CA VAL A 320 9.39 -29.45 -2.04
C VAL A 320 9.32 -30.22 -3.37
N LEU A 321 8.30 -29.94 -4.19
CA LEU A 321 8.12 -30.59 -5.49
C LEU A 321 8.88 -29.90 -6.63
N ALA A 322 8.88 -28.57 -6.61
CA ALA A 322 9.47 -27.74 -7.66
C ALA A 322 9.95 -26.42 -7.07
N ILE A 323 11.04 -25.93 -7.63
CA ILE A 323 11.59 -24.59 -7.36
C ILE A 323 11.65 -23.89 -8.73
N ASP A 324 10.72 -22.97 -8.97
CA ASP A 324 10.53 -22.28 -10.26
C ASP A 324 11.40 -21.02 -10.39
N THR A 325 12.44 -20.91 -9.56
CA THR A 325 13.36 -19.78 -9.52
C THR A 325 14.81 -20.23 -9.31
N GLY A 326 15.76 -19.36 -9.63
CA GLY A 326 17.19 -19.66 -9.54
C GLY A 326 17.97 -18.54 -8.86
N LEU A 327 19.18 -18.87 -8.40
CA LEU A 327 20.09 -17.87 -7.82
C LEU A 327 20.32 -16.71 -8.79
N GLY A 328 20.09 -15.49 -8.32
CA GLY A 328 20.21 -14.28 -9.10
C GLY A 328 19.05 -13.99 -10.07
N ALA A 329 18.03 -14.85 -10.14
CA ALA A 329 16.80 -14.56 -10.89
C ALA A 329 15.99 -13.45 -10.21
N ARG A 330 15.15 -12.76 -11.00
CA ARG A 330 14.26 -11.73 -10.48
C ARG A 330 12.85 -12.30 -10.38
N VAL A 331 12.25 -12.19 -9.20
CA VAL A 331 10.89 -12.64 -8.90
C VAL A 331 10.00 -11.44 -8.62
N SER A 332 8.73 -11.57 -8.97
CA SER A 332 7.71 -10.54 -8.74
C SER A 332 6.80 -10.97 -7.60
N ALA A 333 6.24 -10.01 -6.87
CA ALA A 333 5.24 -10.31 -5.86
C ALA A 333 4.10 -11.15 -6.44
N GLY A 334 3.73 -12.23 -5.77
CA GLY A 334 2.69 -13.16 -6.21
C GLY A 334 3.10 -14.19 -7.27
N SER A 335 4.34 -14.18 -7.78
CA SER A 335 4.80 -15.23 -8.70
C SER A 335 5.08 -16.54 -7.97
N ALA A 336 4.66 -17.68 -8.52
CA ALA A 336 5.03 -19.00 -8.01
C ALA A 336 6.56 -19.16 -7.97
N ILE A 337 7.11 -19.51 -6.81
CA ILE A 337 8.55 -19.74 -6.61
C ILE A 337 8.86 -21.15 -6.10
N VAL A 338 8.00 -21.71 -5.26
CA VAL A 338 8.13 -23.05 -4.70
C VAL A 338 6.76 -23.70 -4.66
N THR A 339 6.67 -24.97 -5.08
CA THR A 339 5.47 -25.79 -4.91
C THR A 339 5.73 -26.83 -3.83
N LEU A 340 4.92 -26.80 -2.78
CA LEU A 340 4.93 -27.76 -1.68
C LEU A 340 3.73 -28.69 -1.80
N ALA A 341 3.88 -29.96 -1.42
CA ALA A 341 2.75 -30.86 -1.24
C ALA A 341 3.01 -31.88 -0.15
N ASP A 342 1.93 -32.39 0.44
CA ASP A 342 2.01 -33.56 1.29
C ASP A 342 2.12 -34.81 0.42
N THR A 343 3.24 -35.52 0.48
CA THR A 343 3.48 -36.74 -0.31
C THR A 343 2.92 -37.99 0.36
N ALA A 344 2.43 -37.90 1.60
CA ALA A 344 1.73 -38.98 2.29
C ALA A 344 0.26 -39.10 1.84
N GLU A 345 -0.33 -38.01 1.34
CA GLU A 345 -1.71 -37.99 0.84
C GLU A 345 -1.72 -38.08 -0.69
N LEU A 346 -2.02 -39.27 -1.21
CA LEU A 346 -2.16 -39.54 -2.64
C LEU A 346 -3.59 -39.96 -2.98
N GLU A 347 -4.06 -39.50 -4.12
CA GLU A 347 -5.36 -39.87 -4.68
C GLU A 347 -5.18 -40.41 -6.10
N LEU A 348 -5.90 -41.48 -6.41
CA LEU A 348 -6.03 -42.03 -7.75
C LEU A 348 -7.38 -41.59 -8.32
N THR A 349 -7.35 -40.91 -9.46
CA THR A 349 -8.57 -40.60 -10.22
C THR A 349 -8.69 -41.56 -11.38
N ILE A 350 -9.77 -42.35 -11.39
CA ILE A 350 -10.08 -43.34 -12.44
C ILE A 350 -11.35 -42.92 -13.19
N ASP A 351 -11.43 -43.30 -14.46
CA ASP A 351 -12.59 -43.03 -15.31
C ASP A 351 -13.51 -44.25 -15.36
N VAL A 352 -14.61 -44.22 -14.61
CA VAL A 352 -15.59 -45.33 -14.55
C VAL A 352 -16.70 -45.12 -15.58
N ALA A 353 -17.03 -46.14 -16.36
CA ALA A 353 -18.07 -46.06 -17.39
C ALA A 353 -19.46 -45.84 -16.77
N GLU A 354 -20.33 -45.06 -17.42
CA GLU A 354 -21.68 -44.70 -16.91
C GLU A 354 -22.51 -45.91 -16.44
N LEU A 355 -22.38 -47.06 -17.10
CA LEU A 355 -23.11 -48.28 -16.75
C LEU A 355 -22.66 -48.89 -15.42
N ASP A 356 -21.42 -48.63 -15.01
CA ASP A 356 -20.78 -49.23 -13.84
C ASP A 356 -20.80 -48.29 -12.62
N VAL A 357 -20.99 -46.98 -12.82
CA VAL A 357 -21.10 -45.97 -11.75
C VAL A 357 -22.14 -46.33 -10.67
N PRO A 358 -23.34 -46.86 -10.99
CA PRO A 358 -24.31 -47.24 -9.97
C PRO A 358 -23.83 -48.33 -9.00
N GLN A 359 -22.78 -49.08 -9.36
CA GLN A 359 -22.20 -50.13 -8.53
C GLN A 359 -21.12 -49.59 -7.56
N VAL A 360 -20.68 -48.35 -7.78
CA VAL A 360 -19.63 -47.68 -6.98
C VAL A 360 -20.27 -46.78 -5.92
N ALA A 361 -19.79 -46.89 -4.68
CA ALA A 361 -20.22 -46.07 -3.56
C ALA A 361 -19.04 -45.49 -2.79
N ILE A 362 -19.23 -44.29 -2.26
CA ILE A 362 -18.25 -43.65 -1.36
C ILE A 362 -18.04 -44.55 -0.13
N GLY A 363 -16.78 -44.73 0.25
CA GLY A 363 -16.34 -45.60 1.34
C GLY A 363 -16.03 -47.05 0.94
N GLN A 364 -16.18 -47.41 -0.34
CA GLN A 364 -15.86 -48.77 -0.79
C GLN A 364 -14.34 -49.01 -0.81
N PRO A 365 -13.88 -50.20 -0.39
CA PRO A 365 -12.48 -50.58 -0.49
C PRO A 365 -12.10 -50.87 -1.94
N VAL A 366 -10.91 -50.40 -2.34
CA VAL A 366 -10.39 -50.51 -3.70
C VAL A 366 -9.00 -51.12 -3.67
N GLN A 367 -8.77 -52.10 -4.54
CA GLN A 367 -7.45 -52.67 -4.77
C GLN A 367 -6.78 -51.94 -5.94
N ILE A 368 -5.58 -51.42 -5.73
CA ILE A 368 -4.87 -50.59 -6.70
C ILE A 368 -3.58 -51.30 -7.12
N GLU A 369 -3.40 -51.50 -8.43
CA GLU A 369 -2.17 -52.01 -9.01
C GLU A 369 -1.51 -50.89 -9.84
N ILE A 370 -0.26 -50.56 -9.51
CA ILE A 370 0.48 -49.50 -10.21
C ILE A 370 1.34 -50.17 -11.27
N ASP A 371 1.20 -49.75 -12.53
CA ASP A 371 1.89 -50.37 -13.68
C ASP A 371 3.42 -50.41 -13.48
N ALA A 372 3.97 -49.35 -12.87
CA ALA A 372 5.38 -49.21 -12.59
C ALA A 372 5.90 -50.08 -11.42
N LEU A 373 5.01 -50.65 -10.60
CA LEU A 373 5.34 -51.44 -9.40
C LEU A 373 4.80 -52.87 -9.53
N THR A 374 5.51 -53.71 -10.30
CA THR A 374 5.08 -55.09 -10.59
C THR A 374 4.93 -55.94 -9.33
N GLY A 375 3.77 -56.58 -9.16
CA GLY A 375 3.50 -57.55 -8.10
C GLY A 375 3.18 -56.97 -6.72
N LYS A 376 2.94 -55.65 -6.63
CA LYS A 376 2.43 -55.00 -5.41
C LYS A 376 1.03 -54.47 -5.64
N THR A 377 0.12 -54.80 -4.73
CA THR A 377 -1.24 -54.24 -4.71
C THR A 377 -1.40 -53.36 -3.48
N LEU A 378 -1.77 -52.10 -3.68
CA LEU A 378 -2.06 -51.14 -2.63
C LEU A 378 -3.55 -51.12 -2.34
N GLN A 379 -3.91 -50.64 -1.16
CA GLN A 379 -5.31 -50.43 -0.77
C GLN A 379 -5.68 -48.95 -0.84
N GLY A 380 -6.93 -48.70 -1.20
CA GLY A 380 -7.53 -47.38 -1.15
C GLY A 380 -9.03 -47.42 -0.85
N GLU A 381 -9.62 -46.24 -0.73
CA GLU A 381 -11.04 -46.06 -0.44
C GLU A 381 -11.63 -45.02 -1.41
N VAL A 382 -12.82 -45.29 -1.94
CA VAL A 382 -13.54 -44.31 -2.78
C VAL A 382 -13.95 -43.11 -1.92
N THR A 383 -13.41 -41.93 -2.20
CA THR A 383 -13.72 -40.70 -1.44
C THR A 383 -14.72 -39.80 -2.16
N ALA A 384 -14.74 -39.81 -3.49
CA ALA A 384 -15.66 -39.00 -4.28
C ALA A 384 -16.03 -39.66 -5.61
N ILE A 385 -17.24 -39.36 -6.07
CA ILE A 385 -17.74 -39.67 -7.41
C ILE A 385 -18.15 -38.33 -8.02
N ALA A 386 -17.48 -37.91 -9.08
CA ALA A 386 -17.73 -36.60 -9.67
C ALA A 386 -19.18 -36.52 -10.22
N PRO A 387 -19.92 -35.42 -9.98
CA PRO A 387 -21.30 -35.27 -10.44
C PRO A 387 -21.41 -34.95 -11.95
N SER A 388 -20.28 -34.69 -12.61
CA SER A 388 -20.21 -34.35 -14.03
C SER A 388 -19.33 -35.35 -14.78
N SER A 389 -19.80 -35.78 -15.95
CA SER A 389 -19.06 -36.68 -16.84
C SER A 389 -18.03 -35.94 -17.69
N ASP A 390 -16.94 -36.62 -18.03
CA ASP A 390 -16.09 -36.24 -19.17
C ASP A 390 -16.42 -37.17 -20.36
N SER A 391 -16.56 -36.60 -21.55
CA SER A 391 -16.99 -37.32 -22.76
C SER A 391 -15.83 -37.39 -23.74
N THR A 392 -15.10 -38.50 -23.71
CA THR A 392 -14.07 -38.79 -24.71
C THR A 392 -14.58 -39.84 -25.68
N SER A 393 -14.63 -39.51 -26.97
CA SER A 393 -14.89 -40.46 -28.07
C SER A 393 -16.23 -41.22 -28.05
N GLY A 394 -17.28 -40.64 -27.46
CA GLY A 394 -18.66 -41.17 -27.50
C GLY A 394 -19.00 -42.22 -26.44
N VAL A 395 -18.11 -42.46 -25.48
CA VAL A 395 -18.37 -43.22 -24.25
C VAL A 395 -18.37 -42.24 -23.08
N ILE A 396 -19.38 -42.34 -22.20
CA ILE A 396 -19.55 -41.45 -21.04
C ILE A 396 -18.84 -42.05 -19.84
N TYR A 397 -17.89 -41.31 -19.26
CA TYR A 397 -17.18 -41.68 -18.04
C TYR A 397 -17.47 -40.70 -16.91
N TYR A 398 -17.47 -41.20 -15.68
CA TYR A 398 -17.53 -40.40 -14.46
C TYR A 398 -16.23 -40.59 -13.69
N PRO A 399 -15.48 -39.51 -13.42
CA PRO A 399 -14.29 -39.56 -12.58
C PRO A 399 -14.64 -40.02 -11.16
N VAL A 400 -13.96 -41.06 -10.70
CA VAL A 400 -14.02 -41.54 -9.32
C VAL A 400 -12.67 -41.30 -8.66
N THR A 401 -12.69 -40.61 -7.52
CA THR A 401 -11.49 -40.31 -6.73
C THR A 401 -11.36 -41.35 -5.62
N ILE A 402 -10.18 -41.94 -5.54
CA ILE A 402 -9.82 -42.98 -4.58
C ILE A 402 -8.61 -42.49 -3.78
N ARG A 403 -8.76 -42.36 -2.48
CA ARG A 403 -7.63 -42.05 -1.60
C ARG A 403 -6.84 -43.32 -1.32
N LEU A 404 -5.53 -43.28 -1.50
CA LEU A 404 -4.66 -44.39 -1.12
C LEU A 404 -4.53 -44.41 0.41
N THR A 405 -4.73 -45.57 1.04
CA THR A 405 -4.77 -45.71 2.51
C THR A 405 -3.65 -46.60 3.05
N ASP A 406 -2.76 -47.06 2.17
CA ASP A 406 -1.61 -47.90 2.54
C ASP A 406 -0.50 -47.04 3.17
N ASP A 407 0.29 -47.62 4.08
CA ASP A 407 1.39 -46.90 4.75
C ASP A 407 2.68 -46.90 3.89
N GLU A 408 2.80 -47.83 2.92
CA GLU A 408 3.98 -47.97 2.06
C GLU A 408 3.91 -47.17 0.73
N LEU A 409 3.56 -45.89 0.81
CA LEU A 409 3.45 -45.03 -0.38
C LEU A 409 4.77 -44.42 -0.86
N ALA A 410 5.90 -44.68 -0.17
CA ALA A 410 7.19 -44.02 -0.44
C ALA A 410 7.74 -44.17 -1.87
N ASN A 411 7.29 -45.19 -2.62
CA ASN A 411 7.71 -45.42 -4.01
C ASN A 411 6.64 -45.02 -5.04
N VAL A 412 5.48 -44.54 -4.60
CA VAL A 412 4.41 -44.07 -5.45
C VAL A 412 4.66 -42.59 -5.75
N ARG A 413 4.68 -42.23 -7.04
CA ARG A 413 4.88 -40.84 -7.45
C ARG A 413 3.64 -40.30 -8.15
N PRO A 414 3.32 -39.01 -7.96
CA PRO A 414 2.29 -38.33 -8.74
C PRO A 414 2.60 -38.46 -10.25
N GLY A 415 1.57 -38.68 -11.06
CA GLY A 415 1.65 -38.92 -12.49
C GLY A 415 1.80 -40.40 -12.89
N MET A 416 1.99 -41.32 -11.94
CA MET A 416 1.96 -42.76 -12.24
C MET A 416 0.55 -43.22 -12.66
N THR A 417 0.49 -44.15 -13.60
CA THR A 417 -0.75 -44.84 -13.98
C THR A 417 -0.99 -46.04 -13.08
N ALA A 418 -2.26 -46.26 -12.73
CA ALA A 418 -2.68 -47.38 -11.93
C ALA A 418 -4.04 -47.92 -12.38
N VAL A 419 -4.26 -49.20 -12.18
CA VAL A 419 -5.56 -49.85 -12.35
C VAL A 419 -6.17 -50.04 -10.98
N ALA A 420 -7.39 -49.53 -10.80
CA ALA A 420 -8.19 -49.71 -9.61
C ALA A 420 -9.27 -50.75 -9.87
N THR A 421 -9.38 -51.72 -8.96
CA THR A 421 -10.43 -52.72 -8.93
C THR A 421 -11.31 -52.47 -7.71
N ILE A 422 -12.53 -52.01 -7.96
CA ILE A 422 -13.54 -51.76 -6.94
C ILE A 422 -14.40 -53.03 -6.81
N ARG A 423 -14.38 -53.62 -5.62
CA ARG A 423 -15.20 -54.81 -5.33
C ARG A 423 -16.61 -54.40 -4.93
N ASN A 424 -17.60 -54.94 -5.61
CA ASN A 424 -18.99 -54.77 -5.20
C ASN A 424 -19.24 -55.51 -3.88
N THR A 425 -19.42 -54.75 -2.80
CA THR A 425 -19.75 -55.25 -1.45
C THR A 425 -21.26 -55.19 -1.16
N GLN A 426 -22.06 -54.62 -2.07
CA GLN A 426 -23.51 -54.42 -1.91
C GLN A 426 -24.34 -55.57 -2.46
N VAL A 427 -23.74 -56.56 -3.13
CA VAL A 427 -24.38 -57.87 -3.24
C VAL A 427 -24.31 -58.51 -1.86
N ALA A 428 -25.31 -58.19 -1.03
CA ALA A 428 -25.59 -58.98 0.16
C ALA A 428 -25.61 -60.44 -0.30
N LEU A 429 -24.62 -61.21 0.18
CA LEU A 429 -24.51 -62.63 -0.07
C LEU A 429 -25.88 -63.23 0.24
N SER A 430 -26.65 -63.54 -0.79
CA SER A 430 -27.79 -64.42 -0.61
C SER A 430 -27.14 -65.79 -0.41
N ASP A 431 -27.31 -66.37 0.78
CA ASP A 431 -26.84 -67.74 1.07
C ASP A 431 -27.26 -68.63 -0.11
N GLY A 432 -26.31 -69.17 -0.85
CA GLY A 432 -26.59 -69.83 -2.11
C GLY A 432 -25.34 -70.34 -2.83
N TRP A 433 -25.57 -71.23 -3.77
CA TRP A 433 -24.59 -71.89 -4.61
C TRP A 433 -24.85 -71.54 -6.07
N LEU A 434 -23.81 -71.21 -6.82
CA LEU A 434 -23.86 -71.18 -8.28
C LEU A 434 -23.77 -72.62 -8.78
N VAL A 435 -24.83 -73.07 -9.44
CA VAL A 435 -24.89 -74.34 -10.18
C VAL A 435 -25.07 -74.05 -11.67
N PRO A 436 -24.55 -74.87 -12.58
CA PRO A 436 -24.84 -74.72 -14.01
C PRO A 436 -26.36 -74.71 -14.21
N THR A 437 -26.89 -73.80 -15.02
CA THR A 437 -28.35 -73.72 -15.28
C THR A 437 -28.90 -75.05 -15.82
N THR A 438 -28.06 -75.81 -16.52
CA THR A 438 -28.35 -77.15 -17.06
C THR A 438 -28.37 -78.26 -16.00
N ALA A 439 -27.84 -78.01 -14.79
CA ALA A 439 -27.85 -78.96 -13.68
C ALA A 439 -29.16 -78.97 -12.90
N ILE A 440 -30.06 -78.03 -13.19
CA ILE A 440 -31.35 -77.90 -12.52
C ILE A 440 -32.40 -78.67 -13.33
N ALA A 441 -33.02 -79.67 -12.70
CA ALA A 441 -34.14 -80.42 -13.24
C ALA A 441 -35.42 -80.12 -12.45
N GLN A 442 -36.59 -80.30 -13.08
CA GLN A 442 -37.88 -80.25 -12.40
C GLN A 442 -38.38 -81.66 -12.14
N VAL A 443 -38.55 -82.03 -10.87
CA VAL A 443 -39.15 -83.30 -10.46
C VAL A 443 -40.34 -82.99 -9.55
N ASP A 444 -41.53 -83.48 -9.92
CA ASP A 444 -42.80 -83.23 -9.21
C ASP A 444 -43.10 -81.74 -8.94
N GLY A 445 -42.69 -80.85 -9.87
CA GLY A 445 -42.92 -79.41 -9.78
C GLY A 445 -41.97 -78.67 -8.83
N GLN A 446 -40.91 -79.32 -8.35
CA GLN A 446 -39.85 -78.72 -7.55
C GLN A 446 -38.51 -78.78 -8.28
N SER A 447 -37.74 -77.69 -8.20
CA SER A 447 -36.37 -77.64 -8.73
C SER A 447 -35.45 -78.53 -7.90
N VAL A 448 -34.75 -79.46 -8.55
CA VAL A 448 -33.76 -80.35 -7.94
C VAL A 448 -32.44 -80.27 -8.71
N VAL A 449 -31.32 -80.40 -8.01
CA VAL A 449 -30.00 -80.63 -8.60
C VAL A 449 -29.53 -82.04 -8.26
N THR A 450 -28.93 -82.73 -9.22
CA THR A 450 -28.37 -84.05 -8.98
C THR A 450 -26.92 -83.89 -8.55
N VAL A 451 -26.63 -84.13 -7.27
CA VAL A 451 -25.27 -84.14 -6.73
C VAL A 451 -24.65 -85.51 -6.99
N VAL A 452 -23.42 -85.51 -7.50
CA VAL A 452 -22.61 -86.68 -7.85
C VAL A 452 -21.53 -86.86 -6.79
N ASP A 453 -21.50 -88.04 -6.17
CA ASP A 453 -20.47 -88.48 -5.22
C ASP A 453 -19.90 -89.82 -5.70
N GLY A 454 -18.84 -89.75 -6.52
CA GLY A 454 -18.29 -90.92 -7.22
C GLY A 454 -19.29 -91.53 -8.22
N GLU A 455 -19.65 -92.80 -8.04
CA GLU A 455 -20.66 -93.49 -8.86
C GLU A 455 -22.10 -93.32 -8.33
N ASN A 456 -22.27 -92.71 -7.15
CA ASN A 456 -23.58 -92.51 -6.54
C ASN A 456 -24.12 -91.11 -6.86
N THR A 457 -25.42 -91.00 -7.10
CA THR A 457 -26.10 -89.73 -7.31
C THR A 457 -27.21 -89.53 -6.27
N ARG A 458 -27.34 -88.31 -5.75
CA ARG A 458 -28.45 -87.90 -4.87
C ARG A 458 -29.13 -86.66 -5.43
N GLN A 459 -30.46 -86.65 -5.42
CA GLN A 459 -31.23 -85.47 -5.80
C GLN A 459 -31.44 -84.57 -4.59
N VAL A 460 -30.99 -83.33 -4.70
CA VAL A 460 -31.14 -82.31 -3.67
C VAL A 460 -32.15 -81.28 -4.15
N ARG A 461 -33.18 -81.03 -3.33
CA ARG A 461 -34.14 -79.95 -3.59
C ARG A 461 -33.47 -78.60 -3.41
N VAL A 462 -33.72 -77.71 -4.35
CA VAL A 462 -33.16 -76.36 -4.36
C VAL A 462 -34.23 -75.31 -4.65
N ALA A 463 -34.07 -74.12 -4.08
CA ALA A 463 -34.79 -72.94 -4.53
C ALA A 463 -33.93 -72.19 -5.55
N THR A 464 -34.44 -71.98 -6.76
CA THR A 464 -33.71 -71.28 -7.83
C THR A 464 -33.87 -69.77 -7.72
N GLY A 465 -32.78 -69.04 -7.78
CA GLY A 465 -32.67 -67.59 -7.75
C GLY A 465 -32.24 -67.01 -9.11
N ALA A 466 -31.45 -65.93 -9.07
CA ALA A 466 -31.01 -65.21 -10.26
C ALA A 466 -30.14 -66.08 -11.19
N VAL A 467 -30.32 -65.89 -12.50
CA VAL A 467 -29.46 -66.49 -13.53
C VAL A 467 -28.35 -65.50 -13.86
N GLN A 468 -27.10 -65.95 -13.73
CA GLN A 468 -25.89 -65.20 -14.06
C GLN A 468 -25.13 -65.96 -15.16
N GLY A 469 -25.39 -65.61 -16.42
CA GLY A 469 -24.82 -66.30 -17.58
C GLY A 469 -25.22 -67.77 -17.65
N GLU A 470 -24.24 -68.68 -17.65
CA GLU A 470 -24.46 -70.14 -17.68
C GLU A 470 -24.74 -70.75 -16.29
N TRP A 471 -24.71 -69.92 -15.24
CA TRP A 471 -24.93 -70.31 -13.86
C TRP A 471 -26.26 -69.79 -13.34
N THR A 472 -26.88 -70.53 -12.44
CA THR A 472 -28.06 -70.12 -11.69
C THR A 472 -27.75 -70.19 -10.20
N VAL A 473 -28.11 -69.15 -9.47
CA VAL A 473 -28.04 -69.13 -8.00
C VAL A 473 -29.07 -70.11 -7.46
N VAL A 474 -28.67 -71.02 -6.58
CA VAL A 474 -29.59 -71.96 -5.90
C VAL A 474 -29.38 -71.98 -4.41
N GLN A 475 -30.46 -72.11 -3.64
CA GLN A 475 -30.42 -72.18 -2.18
C GLN A 475 -30.85 -73.58 -1.72
N SER A 476 -30.02 -74.23 -0.92
CA SER A 476 -30.36 -75.49 -0.24
C SER A 476 -29.47 -75.71 0.99
N GLN A 477 -30.05 -76.23 2.07
CA GLN A 477 -29.33 -76.61 3.28
C GLN A 477 -28.59 -77.95 3.14
N GLU A 478 -28.87 -78.69 2.06
CA GLU A 478 -28.30 -80.02 1.80
C GLU A 478 -27.10 -79.96 0.82
N LEU A 479 -26.75 -78.78 0.32
CA LEU A 479 -25.58 -78.52 -0.52
C LEU A 479 -24.44 -77.95 0.31
N ALA A 480 -23.23 -78.48 0.11
CA ALA A 480 -22.02 -78.07 0.79
C ALA A 480 -20.88 -77.73 -0.18
N ALA A 481 -19.88 -76.99 0.31
CA ALA A 481 -18.72 -76.62 -0.49
C ALA A 481 -18.00 -77.86 -1.02
N GLY A 482 -17.78 -77.91 -2.33
CA GLY A 482 -17.13 -79.04 -3.02
C GLY A 482 -18.09 -80.11 -3.54
N ASP A 483 -19.40 -80.00 -3.30
CA ASP A 483 -20.40 -80.84 -3.97
C ASP A 483 -20.29 -80.65 -5.50
N GLN A 484 -20.36 -81.76 -6.25
CA GLN A 484 -20.41 -81.70 -7.71
C GLN A 484 -21.81 -82.00 -8.19
N VAL A 485 -22.34 -81.20 -9.12
CA VAL A 485 -23.66 -81.42 -9.71
C VAL A 485 -23.55 -81.87 -11.15
N GLN A 486 -24.46 -82.75 -11.55
CA GLN A 486 -24.55 -83.23 -12.92
C GLN A 486 -25.09 -82.12 -13.82
N GLY A 487 -24.25 -81.58 -14.69
CA GLY A 487 -24.61 -80.49 -15.59
C GLY A 487 -23.54 -80.22 -16.65
N THR A 488 -23.83 -79.32 -17.56
CA THR A 488 -22.92 -78.92 -18.63
C THR A 488 -22.89 -77.40 -18.74
N LEU A 489 -21.70 -76.81 -18.65
CA LEU A 489 -21.45 -75.43 -19.06
C LEU A 489 -21.01 -75.47 -20.52
N ALA A 490 -21.52 -74.60 -21.39
CA ALA A 490 -21.04 -74.58 -22.77
C ALA A 490 -19.60 -74.04 -22.85
N SER A 491 -19.13 -73.36 -21.79
CA SER A 491 -17.79 -72.76 -21.72
C SER A 491 -16.68 -73.67 -21.17
N PHE A 492 -16.94 -74.96 -20.93
CA PHE A 492 -15.86 -75.93 -20.68
C PHE A 492 -15.42 -76.60 -21.99
N THR A 493 -14.56 -75.92 -22.75
CA THR A 493 -13.48 -76.59 -23.49
C THR A 493 -12.28 -76.66 -22.56
N ASN A 494 -11.96 -77.84 -22.02
CA ASN A 494 -10.65 -78.07 -21.42
C ASN A 494 -9.86 -79.09 -22.24
N GLU A 495 -8.57 -78.81 -22.35
CA GLU A 495 -7.60 -79.25 -23.35
C GLU A 495 -7.24 -80.74 -23.28
N ASN A 496 -6.75 -81.28 -24.41
CA ASN A 496 -5.34 -81.69 -24.57
C ASN A 496 -5.17 -82.97 -25.43
N THR A 497 -4.79 -82.80 -26.71
CA THR A 497 -4.01 -83.84 -27.43
C THR A 497 -2.89 -83.20 -28.23
N GLY A 498 -1.67 -83.41 -27.72
CA GLY A 498 -0.41 -83.61 -28.43
C GLY A 498 -0.28 -83.21 -29.91
N ARG A 499 0.58 -82.22 -30.12
CA ARG A 499 1.75 -82.24 -31.02
C ARG A 499 1.48 -82.56 -32.50
N PHE A 500 1.48 -81.52 -33.33
CA PHE A 500 2.04 -81.57 -34.69
C PHE A 500 2.59 -80.18 -35.07
N GLY A 501 3.91 -80.08 -35.24
CA GLY A 501 4.50 -78.97 -36.00
C GLY A 501 4.22 -79.18 -37.50
N PRO A 502 4.13 -78.10 -38.30
CA PRO A 502 5.22 -77.79 -39.25
C PRO A 502 5.24 -76.29 -39.65
N PRO A 503 5.87 -75.88 -40.75
CA PRO A 503 7.28 -75.95 -41.11
C PRO A 503 7.92 -74.54 -41.12
N GLY A 504 9.25 -74.51 -41.23
CA GLY A 504 10.01 -73.28 -41.43
C GLY A 504 9.60 -72.50 -42.67
N GLY A 505 9.72 -71.17 -42.55
CA GLY A 505 9.54 -70.22 -43.63
C GLY A 505 9.92 -68.81 -43.16
N GLY A 506 11.22 -68.54 -43.02
CA GLY A 506 11.72 -67.16 -43.08
C GLY A 506 11.47 -66.58 -44.48
N PRO A 507 11.28 -65.26 -44.62
CA PRO A 507 12.43 -64.41 -45.02
C PRO A 507 12.27 -62.95 -44.53
N PRO A 508 13.06 -61.99 -45.04
CA PRO A 508 14.43 -61.69 -44.64
C PRO A 508 14.54 -60.30 -43.99
N GLY A 509 15.72 -59.99 -43.47
CA GLY A 509 15.98 -58.81 -42.66
C GLY A 509 15.83 -57.45 -43.35
N GLY A 510 15.71 -56.44 -42.51
CA GLY A 510 15.97 -55.04 -42.81
C GLY A 510 16.70 -54.42 -41.62
N GLY A 511 17.98 -54.10 -41.80
CA GLY A 511 18.78 -53.37 -40.80
C GLY A 511 18.42 -51.89 -40.74
N PRO A 512 18.91 -51.15 -39.72
CA PRO A 512 18.89 -49.68 -39.67
C PRO A 512 20.13 -49.11 -40.41
N PRO A 513 20.38 -47.78 -40.52
CA PRO A 513 19.66 -46.59 -40.02
C PRO A 513 19.50 -45.43 -41.06
N GLY A 514 18.83 -44.33 -40.70
CA GLY A 514 19.13 -43.00 -41.25
C GLY A 514 17.96 -42.02 -41.43
N GLN A 515 17.68 -41.19 -40.42
CA GLN A 515 17.96 -39.74 -40.40
C GLN A 515 17.47 -39.13 -39.08
#